data_AF-A0A7S4UFP5-F1
#
_entry.id   AF-A0A7S4UFP5-F1
#
_cell.length_a   1.000
_cell.length_b   1.000
_cell.length_c   1.000
_cell.angle_alpha   90.00
_cell.angle_beta   90.00
_cell.angle_gamma   90.00
#
_symmetry.space_group_name_H-M   'P 1'
#
loop_
_entity.id
_entity.type
_entity.pdbx_description
1 polymer ?
#
loop_
_entity_poly.entity_id
_entity_poly.type
_entity_poly.pdbx_seq_one_letter_code
_entity_poly.pdbx_strand_id
1 'polypeptide(L)'
;GRHVDMAALGRRWSSYCAPLASAAAALCAFSNAHDGELVFDDVYAIVQNPDVYPSTPCWALWSHDFWGFPLTSDLSHKSFRPLTTLSFRAHLLWAQGRLSDETAAAMHRANVFLHALNSALFARTCQVVLAMDVHQAALAGLLFAVHPVHAEAVAS
;
A
#
# COMPACT_ATOMS: atom_id res chain seq x y z
N GLY A 1 -42.94 3.03 17.05
CA GLY A 1 -42.04 3.12 15.89
C GLY A 1 -40.78 3.84 16.30
N ARG A 2 -39.59 3.35 15.92
CA ARG A 2 -38.33 4.06 16.22
C ARG A 2 -38.26 5.30 15.34
N HIS A 3 -38.33 6.50 15.93
CA HIS A 3 -38.00 7.74 15.22
C HIS A 3 -36.52 7.70 14.85
N VAL A 4 -36.22 7.69 13.55
CA VAL A 4 -34.86 7.83 13.04
C VAL A 4 -34.50 9.31 13.09
N ASP A 5 -33.46 9.67 13.84
CA ASP A 5 -32.92 11.03 13.86
C ASP A 5 -32.14 11.28 12.55
N MET A 6 -32.77 12.02 11.64
CA MET A 6 -32.20 12.40 10.35
C MET A 6 -30.95 13.28 10.49
N ALA A 7 -30.84 14.07 11.57
CA ALA A 7 -29.67 14.90 11.83
C ALA A 7 -28.48 14.06 12.30
N ALA A 8 -28.71 13.04 13.12
CA ALA A 8 -27.68 12.08 13.48
C ALA A 8 -27.20 11.27 12.25
N LEU A 9 -28.12 10.90 11.36
CA LEU A 9 -27.78 10.26 10.10
C LEU A 9 -26.91 11.16 9.23
N GLY A 10 -27.28 12.43 9.07
CA GLY A 10 -26.53 13.43 8.29
C GLY A 10 -25.11 13.64 8.81
N ARG A 11 -24.93 13.76 10.12
CA ARG A 11 -23.60 13.84 10.75
C ARG A 11 -22.76 12.58 10.51
N ARG A 12 -23.40 11.41 10.51
CA ARG A 12 -22.74 10.13 10.25
C ARG A 12 -22.24 10.04 8.81
N TRP A 13 -23.07 10.41 7.82
CA TRP A 13 -22.68 10.44 6.40
C TRP A 13 -21.57 11.45 6.13
N SER A 14 -21.67 12.66 6.70
CA SER A 14 -20.64 13.69 6.60
C SER A 14 -19.27 13.20 7.09
N SER A 15 -19.24 12.35 8.12
CA SER A 15 -17.98 11.81 8.64
C SER A 15 -17.23 10.89 7.64
N TYR A 16 -17.90 10.36 6.62
CA TYR A 16 -17.25 9.53 5.59
C TYR A 16 -16.72 10.34 4.39
N CYS A 17 -17.06 11.62 4.26
CA CYS A 17 -16.63 12.44 3.14
C CYS A 17 -15.10 12.57 3.07
N ALA A 18 -14.43 12.84 4.20
CA ALA A 18 -12.97 12.98 4.22
C ALA A 18 -12.23 11.67 3.88
N PRO A 19 -12.57 10.51 4.48
CA PRO A 19 -11.99 9.21 4.06
C PRO A 19 -12.20 8.90 2.58
N LEU A 20 -13.41 9.06 2.06
CA LEU A 20 -13.73 8.76 0.66
C LEU A 20 -13.00 9.71 -0.30
N ALA A 21 -12.92 11.00 0.02
CA ALA A 21 -12.17 11.98 -0.76
C ALA A 21 -10.66 11.64 -0.78
N SER A 22 -10.11 11.20 0.34
CA SER A 22 -8.69 10.83 0.45
C SER A 22 -8.37 9.57 -0.37
N ALA A 23 -9.23 8.54 -0.30
CA ALA A 23 -9.11 7.36 -1.16
C ALA A 23 -9.21 7.70 -2.65
N ALA A 24 -10.18 8.53 -3.03
CA ALA A 24 -10.35 8.96 -4.42
C ALA A 24 -9.12 9.74 -4.91
N ALA A 25 -8.58 10.65 -4.10
CA ALA A 25 -7.38 11.40 -4.43
C ALA A 25 -6.15 10.49 -4.64
N ALA A 26 -5.96 9.48 -3.77
CA ALA A 26 -4.89 8.50 -3.94
C ALA A 26 -5.04 7.71 -5.25
N LEU A 27 -6.25 7.23 -5.56
CA LEU A 27 -6.53 6.52 -6.82
C LEU A 27 -6.26 7.39 -8.05
N CYS A 28 -6.66 8.66 -8.01
CA CYS A 28 -6.38 9.59 -9.11
C CYS A 28 -4.89 9.88 -9.26
N ALA A 29 -4.20 10.19 -8.16
CA ALA A 29 -2.78 10.58 -8.16
C ALA A 29 -1.86 9.46 -8.68
N PHE A 30 -2.20 8.19 -8.40
CA PHE A 30 -1.43 7.02 -8.81
C PHE A 30 -2.11 6.18 -9.88
N SER A 31 -3.09 6.76 -10.59
CA SER A 31 -3.83 6.07 -11.65
C SER A 31 -2.94 5.54 -12.76
N ASN A 32 -1.80 6.19 -13.03
CA ASN A 32 -0.83 5.80 -14.05
C ASN A 32 0.20 4.76 -13.56
N ALA A 33 0.21 4.37 -12.29
CA ALA A 33 1.23 3.47 -11.74
C ALA A 33 1.15 2.05 -12.35
N HIS A 34 -0.03 1.62 -12.80
CA HIS A 34 -0.22 0.28 -13.36
C HIS A 34 0.47 0.05 -14.71
N ASP A 35 0.84 1.13 -15.42
CA ASP A 35 1.61 1.08 -16.68
C ASP A 35 3.13 1.11 -16.44
N GLY A 36 3.56 1.12 -15.17
CA GLY A 36 4.97 1.12 -14.79
C GLY A 36 5.65 -0.22 -15.04
N GLU A 37 6.91 -0.15 -15.47
CA GLU A 37 7.82 -1.31 -15.48
C GLU A 37 8.51 -1.45 -14.11
N LEU A 38 8.97 -2.65 -13.77
CA LEU A 38 9.77 -2.88 -12.57
C LEU A 38 11.16 -2.23 -12.74
N VAL A 39 11.38 -1.12 -12.05
CA VAL A 39 12.59 -0.29 -12.18
C VAL A 39 13.20 0.01 -10.81
N PHE A 40 14.45 0.49 -10.80
CA PHE A 40 15.16 0.89 -9.58
C PHE A 40 15.13 -0.21 -8.49
N ASP A 41 14.48 0.08 -7.35
CA ASP A 41 14.41 -0.80 -6.19
C ASP A 41 13.63 -2.09 -6.47
N ASP A 42 12.67 -2.07 -7.40
CA ASP A 42 11.88 -3.25 -7.77
C ASP A 42 12.76 -4.36 -8.36
N VAL A 43 13.82 -3.97 -9.07
CA VAL A 43 14.78 -4.91 -9.65
C VAL A 43 15.42 -5.73 -8.54
N TYR A 44 15.82 -5.10 -7.44
CA TYR A 44 16.45 -5.80 -6.32
C TYR A 44 15.42 -6.48 -5.41
N ALA A 45 14.27 -5.84 -5.16
CA ALA A 45 13.26 -6.32 -4.23
C ALA A 45 12.39 -7.45 -4.80
N ILE A 46 12.19 -7.50 -6.12
CA ILE A 46 11.28 -8.42 -6.81
C ILE A 46 12.03 -9.31 -7.79
N VAL A 47 12.74 -8.72 -8.76
CA VAL A 47 13.32 -9.49 -9.88
C VAL A 47 14.50 -10.34 -9.43
N GLN A 48 15.40 -9.78 -8.62
CA GLN A 48 16.63 -10.45 -8.18
C GLN A 48 16.48 -11.09 -6.79
N ASN A 49 15.37 -10.86 -6.08
CA ASN A 49 15.16 -11.39 -4.74
C ASN A 49 14.67 -12.86 -4.80
N PRO A 50 15.48 -13.85 -4.40
CA PRO A 50 15.09 -15.25 -4.46
C PRO A 50 13.89 -15.57 -3.55
N ASP A 51 13.66 -14.80 -2.49
CA ASP A 51 12.58 -15.05 -1.52
C ASP A 51 11.20 -14.79 -2.11
N VAL A 52 11.11 -14.01 -3.19
CA VAL A 52 9.87 -13.73 -3.91
C VAL A 52 9.43 -14.93 -4.74
N TYR A 53 10.35 -15.81 -5.14
CA TYR A 53 10.07 -16.95 -6.00
C TYR A 53 9.73 -18.24 -5.21
N PRO A 54 8.84 -19.10 -5.75
CA PRO A 54 8.44 -20.34 -5.09
C PRO A 54 9.57 -21.36 -4.90
N SER A 55 10.69 -21.21 -5.62
CA SER A 55 11.89 -22.06 -5.51
C SER A 55 12.56 -21.96 -4.14
N THR A 56 12.43 -20.81 -3.46
CA THR A 56 13.01 -20.59 -2.13
C THR A 56 11.97 -20.94 -1.06
N PRO A 57 12.32 -21.60 0.05
CA PRO A 57 11.35 -21.90 1.10
C PRO A 57 10.72 -20.64 1.71
N CYS A 58 9.42 -20.65 1.95
CA CYS A 58 8.69 -19.49 2.46
C CYS A 58 9.22 -18.98 3.81
N TRP A 59 9.83 -19.83 4.64
CA TRP A 59 10.39 -19.38 5.91
C TRP A 59 11.71 -18.59 5.78
N ALA A 60 12.38 -18.64 4.61
CA ALA A 60 13.64 -17.94 4.38
C ALA A 60 13.50 -16.42 4.52
N LEU A 61 12.36 -15.85 4.09
CA LEU A 61 12.06 -14.42 4.18
C LEU A 61 12.09 -13.84 5.60
N TRP A 62 12.00 -14.68 6.65
CA TRP A 62 12.11 -14.24 8.04
C TRP A 62 13.57 -14.07 8.51
N SER A 63 14.53 -14.54 7.72
CA SER A 63 15.97 -14.48 8.01
C SER A 63 16.75 -13.59 7.04
N HIS A 64 16.10 -13.09 6.00
CA HIS A 64 16.68 -12.21 4.99
C HIS A 64 16.13 -10.78 5.10
N ASP A 65 16.88 -9.82 4.57
CA ASP A 65 16.41 -8.44 4.42
C ASP A 65 15.52 -8.29 3.17
N PHE A 66 14.98 -7.09 2.97
CA PHE A 66 14.08 -6.74 1.87
C PHE A 66 14.65 -7.04 0.46
N TRP A 67 15.97 -7.11 0.33
CA TRP A 67 16.68 -7.33 -0.93
C TRP A 67 17.08 -8.80 -1.12
N GLY A 68 16.75 -9.68 -0.16
CA GLY A 68 17.06 -11.11 -0.20
C GLY A 68 18.42 -11.50 0.36
N PHE A 69 19.13 -10.59 1.06
CA PHE A 69 20.39 -10.93 1.73
C PHE A 69 20.15 -11.45 3.16
N PRO A 70 20.93 -12.44 3.64
CA PRO A 70 20.87 -12.85 5.04
C PRO A 70 21.09 -11.69 5.99
N LEU A 71 20.22 -11.53 6.98
CA LEU A 71 20.30 -10.44 7.98
C LEU A 71 21.60 -10.47 8.80
N THR A 72 22.28 -11.61 8.86
CA THR A 72 23.58 -11.76 9.52
C THR A 72 24.76 -11.31 8.65
N SER A 73 24.58 -11.13 7.34
CA SER A 73 25.62 -10.71 6.41
C SER A 73 25.98 -9.23 6.60
N ASP A 74 27.26 -8.89 6.49
CA ASP A 74 27.73 -7.49 6.48
C ASP A 74 27.29 -6.71 5.24
N LEU A 75 26.92 -7.43 4.17
CA LEU A 75 26.37 -6.83 2.94
C LEU A 75 24.87 -6.53 3.05
N SER A 76 24.21 -6.96 4.12
CA SER A 76 22.78 -6.67 4.33
C SER A 76 22.57 -5.23 4.77
N HIS A 77 21.56 -4.58 4.19
CA HIS A 77 21.12 -3.25 4.60
C HIS A 77 20.29 -3.28 5.89
N LYS A 78 20.05 -4.48 6.45
CA LYS A 78 19.25 -4.74 7.66
C LYS A 78 17.80 -4.24 7.58
N SER A 79 17.33 -3.94 6.36
CA SER A 79 15.96 -3.51 6.09
C SER A 79 15.01 -4.70 6.15
N PHE A 80 14.47 -4.99 7.32
CA PHE A 80 13.57 -6.13 7.53
C PHE A 80 12.12 -5.79 7.14
N ARG A 81 11.62 -6.37 6.03
CA ARG A 81 10.27 -6.13 5.49
C ARG A 81 9.58 -7.42 4.98
N PRO A 82 9.47 -8.46 5.82
CA PRO A 82 9.04 -9.79 5.39
C PRO A 82 7.62 -9.80 4.80
N LEU A 83 6.72 -8.95 5.29
CA LEU A 83 5.32 -8.89 4.81
C LEU A 83 5.22 -8.31 3.40
N THR A 84 6.07 -7.35 3.04
CA THR A 84 6.13 -6.79 1.68
C THR A 84 6.70 -7.80 0.70
N THR A 85 7.79 -8.49 1.07
CA THR A 85 8.33 -9.59 0.26
C THR A 85 7.31 -10.73 0.10
N LEU A 86 6.56 -11.03 1.16
CA LEU A 86 5.48 -12.02 1.12
C LEU A 86 4.34 -11.60 0.18
N SER A 87 3.98 -10.32 0.11
CA SER A 87 2.96 -9.86 -0.82
C SER A 87 3.41 -9.99 -2.28
N PHE A 88 4.67 -9.69 -2.60
CA PHE A 88 5.22 -9.95 -3.94
C PHE A 88 5.22 -11.45 -4.26
N ARG A 89 5.65 -12.27 -3.31
CA ARG A 89 5.63 -13.74 -3.46
C ARG A 89 4.22 -14.26 -3.72
N ALA A 90 3.20 -13.74 -3.04
CA ALA A 90 1.81 -14.14 -3.26
C ALA A 90 1.35 -13.85 -4.69
N HIS A 91 1.74 -12.71 -5.27
CA HIS A 91 1.44 -12.40 -6.67
C HIS A 91 2.15 -13.37 -7.63
N LEU A 92 3.43 -13.68 -7.39
CA LEU A 92 4.12 -14.71 -8.20
C LEU A 92 3.49 -16.09 -8.04
N LEU A 93 3.06 -16.49 -6.85
CA LEU A 93 2.36 -17.77 -6.65
C LEU A 93 1.06 -17.83 -7.44
N TRP A 94 0.30 -16.74 -7.47
CA TRP A 94 -0.90 -16.63 -8.31
C TRP A 94 -0.54 -16.75 -9.80
N ALA A 95 0.54 -16.09 -10.25
CA ALA A 95 1.06 -16.17 -11.61
C ALA A 95 1.84 -17.47 -11.92
N GLN A 96 1.68 -18.53 -11.11
CA GLN A 96 2.38 -19.82 -11.24
C GLN A 96 3.92 -19.69 -11.34
N GLY A 97 4.48 -18.74 -10.59
CA GLY A 97 5.92 -18.45 -10.52
C GLY A 97 6.46 -17.64 -11.70
N ARG A 98 5.60 -17.12 -12.59
CA ARG A 98 6.02 -16.39 -13.79
C ARG A 98 5.95 -14.90 -13.55
N LEU A 99 7.09 -14.22 -13.64
CA LEU A 99 7.12 -12.77 -13.69
C LEU A 99 6.79 -12.31 -15.12
N SER A 100 5.79 -11.44 -15.24
CA SER A 100 5.32 -10.85 -16.49
C SER A 100 4.80 -9.44 -16.23
N ASP A 101 4.62 -8.65 -17.28
CA ASP A 101 4.06 -7.30 -17.20
C ASP A 101 2.70 -7.29 -16.48
N GLU A 102 1.84 -8.29 -16.72
CA GLU A 102 0.56 -8.42 -16.02
C GLU A 102 0.74 -8.69 -14.51
N THR A 103 1.80 -9.42 -14.14
CA THR A 103 2.09 -9.70 -12.72
C THR A 103 2.62 -8.44 -12.02
N ALA A 104 3.49 -7.68 -12.68
CA ALA A 104 3.96 -6.37 -12.19
C ALA A 104 2.79 -5.39 -12.06
N ALA A 105 1.96 -5.27 -13.09
CA ALA A 105 0.76 -4.44 -13.05
C ALA A 105 -0.21 -4.85 -11.93
N ALA A 106 -0.33 -6.15 -11.64
CA ALA A 106 -1.12 -6.62 -10.50
C ALA A 106 -0.54 -6.18 -9.15
N MET A 107 0.79 -6.21 -8.98
CA MET A 107 1.47 -5.69 -7.79
C MET A 107 1.25 -4.18 -7.62
N HIS A 108 1.44 -3.39 -8.67
CA HIS A 108 1.19 -1.94 -8.65
C HIS A 108 -0.27 -1.62 -8.31
N ARG A 109 -1.23 -2.32 -8.93
CA ARG A 109 -2.67 -2.14 -8.61
C ARG A 109 -2.97 -2.46 -7.14
N ALA A 110 -2.35 -3.50 -6.59
CA ALA A 110 -2.50 -3.83 -5.18
C ALA A 110 -1.94 -2.72 -4.28
N ASN A 111 -0.75 -2.18 -4.60
CA ASN A 111 -0.13 -1.09 -3.85
C ASN A 111 -0.96 0.20 -3.91
N VAL A 112 -1.48 0.58 -5.07
CA VAL A 112 -2.40 1.71 -5.25
C VAL A 112 -3.68 1.53 -4.44
N PHE A 113 -4.27 0.33 -4.46
CA PHE A 113 -5.46 0.02 -3.66
C PHE A 113 -5.18 0.12 -2.15
N LEU A 114 -4.06 -0.44 -1.68
CA LEU A 114 -3.65 -0.37 -0.29
C LEU A 114 -3.38 1.08 0.15
N HIS A 115 -2.79 1.91 -0.71
CA HIS A 115 -2.59 3.33 -0.41
C HIS A 115 -3.90 4.11 -0.34
N ALA A 116 -4.86 3.81 -1.21
CA ALA A 116 -6.20 4.39 -1.13
C ALA A 116 -6.90 4.03 0.19
N LEU A 117 -6.83 2.76 0.59
CA LEU A 117 -7.35 2.31 1.89
C LEU A 117 -6.62 3.00 3.06
N ASN A 118 -5.29 3.05 3.01
CA ASN A 118 -4.47 3.69 4.05
C ASN A 118 -4.78 5.19 4.17
N SER A 119 -4.96 5.88 3.05
CA SER A 119 -5.33 7.31 3.02
C SER A 119 -6.72 7.54 3.63
N ALA A 120 -7.70 6.67 3.34
CA ALA A 120 -9.01 6.73 3.99
C ALA A 120 -8.93 6.46 5.50
N LEU A 121 -8.14 5.47 5.92
CA LEU A 121 -7.91 5.14 7.32
C LEU A 121 -7.19 6.25 8.06
N PHE A 122 -6.23 6.92 7.43
CA PHE A 122 -5.52 8.07 7.98
C PHE A 122 -6.50 9.23 8.23
N ALA A 123 -7.30 9.62 7.23
CA ALA A 123 -8.34 10.64 7.40
C ALA A 123 -9.34 10.27 8.50
N ARG A 124 -9.71 8.98 8.59
CA ARG A 124 -10.60 8.50 9.66
C ARG A 124 -9.96 8.57 11.04
N THR A 125 -8.67 8.26 11.13
CA THR A 125 -7.88 8.37 12.36
C THR A 125 -7.81 9.83 12.83
N CYS A 126 -7.58 10.77 11.91
CA CYS A 126 -7.63 12.20 12.21
C CYS A 126 -8.98 12.62 12.81
N GLN A 127 -10.10 12.15 12.26
CA GLN A 127 -11.43 12.45 12.81
C GLN A 127 -11.67 11.83 14.19
N VAL A 128 -11.35 10.54 14.36
CA VAL A 128 -11.75 9.77 15.54
C VAL A 128 -10.79 9.95 16.70
N VAL A 129 -9.49 9.97 16.43
CA VAL A 129 -8.44 9.99 17.46
C VAL A 129 -8.00 11.43 17.75
N LEU A 130 -7.82 12.24 16.71
CA LEU A 130 -7.39 13.64 16.88
C LEU A 130 -8.56 14.62 17.02
N ALA A 131 -9.80 14.12 16.96
CA ALA A 131 -11.03 14.92 17.04
C ALA A 131 -11.09 16.08 16.03
N MET A 132 -10.44 15.92 14.87
CA MET A 132 -10.49 16.90 13.78
C MET A 132 -11.88 16.95 13.17
N ASP A 133 -12.33 18.16 12.80
CA ASP A 133 -13.55 18.31 12.02
C ASP A 133 -13.38 17.73 10.59
N VAL A 134 -14.48 17.66 9.84
CA VAL A 134 -14.49 17.05 8.50
C VAL A 134 -13.57 17.78 7.52
N HIS A 135 -13.41 19.10 7.63
CA HIS A 135 -12.57 19.89 6.74
C HIS A 135 -11.09 19.72 7.07
N GLN A 136 -10.74 19.75 8.35
CA GLN A 136 -9.38 19.49 8.83
C GLN A 136 -8.91 18.08 8.45
N ALA A 137 -9.75 17.06 8.69
CA ALA A 137 -9.44 15.69 8.32
C ALA A 137 -9.37 15.48 6.81
N ALA A 138 -10.22 16.18 6.03
CA ALA A 138 -10.14 16.15 4.57
C ALA A 138 -8.82 16.75 4.08
N LEU A 139 -8.42 17.91 4.59
CA LEU A 139 -7.15 18.52 4.22
C LEU A 139 -5.96 17.61 4.56
N ALA A 140 -5.91 17.08 5.78
CA ALA A 140 -4.86 16.16 6.19
C ALA A 140 -4.82 14.89 5.33
N GLY A 141 -5.97 14.28 5.07
CA GLY A 141 -6.09 13.07 4.26
C GLY A 141 -5.74 13.28 2.79
N LEU A 142 -6.14 14.41 2.20
CA LEU A 142 -5.75 14.78 0.84
C LEU A 142 -4.25 15.02 0.72
N LEU A 143 -3.66 15.77 1.67
CA LEU A 143 -2.22 16.00 1.70
C LEU A 143 -1.44 14.69 1.82
N PHE A 144 -1.88 13.79 2.72
CA PHE A 144 -1.29 12.45 2.86
C PHE A 144 -1.41 11.64 1.57
N ALA A 145 -2.60 11.60 0.97
CA ALA A 145 -2.87 10.80 -0.23
C ALA A 145 -1.97 11.15 -1.42
N VAL A 146 -1.65 12.44 -1.60
CA VAL A 146 -0.87 12.94 -2.76
C VAL A 146 0.59 13.24 -2.42
N HIS A 147 1.03 12.98 -1.20
CA HIS A 147 2.38 13.36 -0.77
C HIS A 147 3.44 12.57 -1.55
N PRO A 148 4.43 13.22 -2.20
CA PRO A 148 5.45 12.54 -3.01
C PRO A 148 6.29 11.50 -2.26
N VAL A 149 6.34 11.57 -0.92
CA VAL A 149 7.00 10.57 -0.07
C VAL A 149 6.45 9.16 -0.27
N HIS A 150 5.21 9.02 -0.75
CA HIS A 150 4.60 7.73 -1.02
C HIS A 150 4.91 7.19 -2.42
N ALA A 151 5.54 7.97 -3.30
CA ALA A 151 5.66 7.61 -4.71
C ALA A 151 6.35 6.27 -4.92
N GLU A 152 7.51 6.06 -4.28
CA GLU A 152 8.25 4.79 -4.39
C GLU A 152 7.42 3.63 -3.85
N ALA A 153 6.88 3.75 -2.62
CA ALA A 153 6.12 2.67 -1.99
C ALA A 153 4.83 2.28 -2.75
N VAL A 154 4.23 3.21 -3.49
CA VAL A 154 2.96 2.98 -4.21
C VAL A 154 3.19 2.55 -5.65
N ALA A 155 4.27 3.00 -6.28
CA ALA A 155 4.61 2.68 -7.67
C ALA A 155 5.54 1.47 -7.83
N SER A 156 6.06 0.90 -6.73
CA SER A 156 6.71 -0.41 -6.69
C SER A 156 5.76 -1.58 -6.92
#